data_AF-A0A9W6FF38-F1
#
_entry.id   AF-A0A9W6FF38-F1
#
_cell.length_a   1.000
_cell.length_b   1.000
_cell.length_c   1.000
_cell.angle_alpha   90.00
_cell.angle_beta   90.00
_cell.angle_gamma   90.00
#
_symmetry.space_group_name_H-M   'P 1'
#
loop_
_entity.id
_entity.type
_entity.pdbx_description
1 polymer ?
#
loop_
_entity_poly.entity_id
_entity_poly.type
_entity_poly.pdbx_seq_one_letter_code
_entity_poly.pdbx_strand_id
1 'polypeptide(L)'
;MAKPATYREQVKIENTMRLREFLSELPPYVKEYFRAKETTTSDKTRLSYAYDLRVFFRFLQETNPTLHDKALSEISIKDLSMLKPVDFEEFEEYLKAYKTPDNRTETNSRTGIARKMSCLRSFYDYLCKRELLTSNPVRLVDMPKIKEKAIIQLDTDEVAALLDYIENYGNDLTGVKLYHYQKQKYRDIAIVTLLLGTGVRVSELVGLNISDVDFKNNGIRIIRKGGNEMIVYFGEEVEKALKDYLELQRNGITPLSGHEDALFLSGQKKRISVDAVEKMVKKYCSAVSVKTITPHKLRSTYGTALYRETGDIYLVADVLGHADVNTTKKHYAKLSDERRRSASKAVVLREKLDTQ
;
A
#
# COMPACT_ATOMS: atom_id res chain seq x y z
N MET A 1 0.87 -7.81 -34.85
CA MET A 1 0.46 -8.43 -33.57
C MET A 1 0.31 -7.31 -32.54
N ALA A 2 -0.77 -7.29 -31.76
CA ALA A 2 -0.95 -6.29 -30.70
C ALA A 2 0.14 -6.44 -29.62
N LYS A 3 0.70 -5.33 -29.15
CA LYS A 3 1.70 -5.33 -28.07
C LYS A 3 1.06 -5.96 -26.81
N PRO A 4 1.72 -6.89 -26.11
CA PRO A 4 1.17 -7.47 -24.89
C PRO A 4 0.90 -6.38 -23.85
N ALA A 5 -0.23 -6.50 -23.15
CA ALA A 5 -0.63 -5.55 -22.12
C ALA A 5 0.43 -5.48 -21.01
N THR A 6 0.78 -4.27 -20.59
CA THR A 6 1.68 -4.02 -19.46
C THR A 6 1.13 -4.63 -18.17
N TYR A 7 1.99 -4.91 -17.19
CA TYR A 7 1.57 -5.42 -15.89
C TYR A 7 0.46 -4.58 -15.25
N ARG A 8 0.51 -3.26 -15.39
CA ARG A 8 -0.48 -2.34 -14.83
C ARG A 8 -1.82 -2.43 -15.54
N GLU A 9 -1.80 -2.56 -16.87
CA GLU A 9 -3.01 -2.80 -17.66
C GLU A 9 -3.64 -4.13 -17.28
N GLN A 10 -2.85 -5.19 -17.10
CA GLN A 10 -3.33 -6.50 -16.64
C GLN A 10 -4.02 -6.39 -15.27
N VAL A 11 -3.39 -5.74 -14.29
CA VAL A 11 -3.98 -5.51 -12.95
C VAL A 11 -5.28 -4.69 -13.05
N LYS A 12 -5.30 -3.65 -13.89
CA LYS A 12 -6.50 -2.83 -14.12
C LYS A 12 -7.63 -3.66 -14.74
N ILE A 13 -7.32 -4.51 -15.71
CA ILE A 13 -8.27 -5.43 -16.33
C ILE A 13 -8.83 -6.40 -15.28
N GLU A 14 -7.98 -7.05 -14.49
CA GLU A 14 -8.38 -8.00 -13.44
C GLU A 14 -9.29 -7.33 -12.41
N ASN A 15 -8.91 -6.15 -11.91
CA ASN A 15 -9.73 -5.38 -10.97
C ASN A 15 -11.07 -4.95 -11.58
N THR A 16 -11.09 -4.59 -12.87
CA THR A 16 -12.32 -4.21 -13.58
C THR A 16 -13.25 -5.41 -13.75
N MET A 17 -12.72 -6.58 -14.08
CA MET A 17 -13.50 -7.82 -14.21
C MET A 17 -14.11 -8.24 -12.87
N ARG A 18 -13.31 -8.25 -11.79
CA ARG A 18 -13.83 -8.51 -10.42
C ARG A 18 -14.88 -7.49 -9.99
N LEU A 19 -14.66 -6.20 -10.30
CA LEU A 19 -15.65 -5.17 -10.00
C LEU A 19 -16.98 -5.47 -10.70
N ARG A 20 -16.97 -5.86 -11.99
CA ARG A 20 -18.19 -6.22 -12.73
C ARG A 20 -18.92 -7.41 -12.11
N GLU A 21 -18.18 -8.42 -11.66
CA GLU A 21 -18.73 -9.57 -10.95
C GLU A 21 -19.48 -9.13 -9.69
N PHE A 22 -18.84 -8.38 -8.78
CA PHE A 22 -19.53 -7.89 -7.57
C PHE A 22 -20.74 -7.03 -7.87
N LEU A 23 -20.63 -6.18 -8.89
CA LEU A 23 -21.73 -5.30 -9.27
C LEU A 23 -22.91 -6.05 -9.87
N SER A 24 -22.73 -7.25 -10.44
CA SER A 24 -23.85 -8.03 -10.97
C SER A 24 -24.84 -8.48 -9.88
N GLU A 25 -24.38 -8.67 -8.65
CA GLU A 25 -25.21 -9.06 -7.51
C GLU A 25 -25.92 -7.88 -6.82
N LEU A 26 -25.49 -6.64 -7.10
CA LEU A 26 -25.96 -5.44 -6.39
C LEU A 26 -27.03 -4.68 -7.18
N PRO A 27 -27.85 -3.85 -6.50
CA PRO A 27 -28.89 -3.07 -7.17
C PRO A 27 -28.38 -2.18 -8.30
N PRO A 28 -29.19 -1.89 -9.35
CA PRO A 28 -28.77 -1.10 -10.51
C PRO A 28 -28.18 0.28 -10.16
N TYR A 29 -28.76 0.97 -9.18
CA TYR A 29 -28.28 2.30 -8.74
C TYR A 29 -26.89 2.26 -8.10
N VAL A 30 -26.44 1.10 -7.61
CA VAL A 30 -25.06 0.90 -7.15
C VAL A 30 -24.11 0.93 -8.35
N LYS A 31 -24.49 0.32 -9.48
CA LYS A 31 -23.68 0.37 -10.72
C LYS A 31 -23.48 1.81 -11.19
N GLU A 32 -24.53 2.63 -11.10
CA GLU A 32 -24.46 4.04 -11.45
C GLU A 32 -23.52 4.84 -10.55
N TYR A 33 -23.52 4.55 -9.24
CA TYR A 33 -22.53 5.11 -8.31
C TYR A 33 -21.10 4.81 -8.74
N PHE A 34 -20.80 3.57 -9.14
CA PHE A 34 -19.45 3.20 -9.60
C PHE A 34 -19.08 3.80 -10.95
N ARG A 35 -20.04 3.99 -11.86
CA ARG A 35 -19.84 4.77 -13.10
C ARG A 35 -19.46 6.22 -12.78
N ALA A 36 -20.16 6.85 -11.83
CA ALA A 36 -19.86 8.22 -11.41
C ALA A 36 -18.50 8.34 -10.69
N LYS A 37 -18.07 7.31 -9.97
CA LYS A 37 -16.77 7.27 -9.26
C LYS A 37 -15.57 6.93 -10.15
N GLU A 38 -15.79 6.38 -11.34
CA GLU A 38 -14.73 5.96 -12.26
C GLU A 38 -13.70 7.04 -12.56
N THR A 39 -14.16 8.28 -12.75
CA THR A 39 -13.30 9.41 -13.12
C THR A 39 -12.44 9.93 -11.96
N THR A 40 -12.82 9.65 -10.72
CA THR A 40 -12.22 10.27 -9.52
C THR A 40 -11.50 9.27 -8.61
N THR A 41 -11.61 7.97 -8.87
CA THR A 41 -11.07 6.92 -8.00
C THR A 41 -10.34 5.83 -8.77
N SER A 42 -9.32 5.23 -8.15
CA SER A 42 -8.62 4.11 -8.76
C SER A 42 -9.51 2.86 -8.85
N ASP A 43 -9.18 1.98 -9.78
CA ASP A 43 -9.73 0.63 -9.92
C ASP A 43 -9.70 -0.15 -8.59
N LYS A 44 -8.58 -0.10 -7.84
CA LYS A 44 -8.48 -0.73 -6.52
C LYS A 44 -9.44 -0.13 -5.49
N THR A 45 -9.58 1.20 -5.45
CA THR A 45 -10.53 1.88 -4.55
C THR A 45 -11.97 1.48 -4.88
N ARG A 46 -12.33 1.47 -6.18
CA ARG A 46 -13.66 1.02 -6.61
C ARG A 46 -13.92 -0.43 -6.23
N LEU A 47 -12.96 -1.32 -6.45
CA LEU A 47 -13.08 -2.72 -6.05
C LEU A 47 -13.30 -2.85 -4.53
N SER A 48 -12.50 -2.17 -3.70
CA SER A 48 -12.69 -2.15 -2.24
C SER A 48 -14.05 -1.62 -1.82
N TYR A 49 -14.56 -0.58 -2.48
CA TYR A 49 -15.88 -0.02 -2.20
C TYR A 49 -17.01 -1.00 -2.60
N ALA A 50 -16.85 -1.74 -3.69
CA ALA A 50 -17.83 -2.74 -4.10
C ALA A 50 -17.95 -3.87 -3.06
N TYR A 51 -16.82 -4.35 -2.54
CA TYR A 51 -16.80 -5.30 -1.42
C TYR A 51 -17.51 -4.74 -0.17
N ASP A 52 -17.29 -3.47 0.17
CA ASP A 52 -17.90 -2.86 1.34
C ASP A 52 -19.40 -2.72 1.22
N LEU A 53 -19.88 -2.24 0.07
CA LEU A 53 -21.31 -2.14 -0.19
C LEU A 53 -21.96 -3.52 -0.20
N ARG A 54 -21.30 -4.55 -0.76
CA ARG A 54 -21.81 -5.93 -0.68
C ARG A 54 -21.92 -6.44 0.77
N VAL A 55 -21.01 -6.07 1.65
CA VAL A 55 -21.13 -6.39 3.09
C VAL A 55 -22.32 -5.64 3.70
N PHE A 56 -22.53 -4.37 3.37
CA PHE A 56 -23.68 -3.59 3.85
C PHE A 56 -25.02 -4.16 3.38
N PHE A 57 -25.18 -4.46 2.09
CA PHE A 57 -26.43 -5.03 1.56
C PHE A 57 -26.72 -6.42 2.15
N ARG A 58 -25.69 -7.24 2.43
CA ARG A 58 -25.88 -8.50 3.14
C ARG A 58 -26.28 -8.32 4.59
N PHE A 59 -25.67 -7.36 5.30
CA PHE A 59 -26.12 -6.98 6.64
C PHE A 59 -27.63 -6.66 6.63
N LEU A 60 -28.08 -5.83 5.69
CA LEU A 60 -29.50 -5.50 5.57
C LEU A 60 -30.38 -6.75 5.35
N GLN A 61 -29.93 -7.70 4.53
CA GLN A 61 -30.65 -8.95 4.32
C GLN A 61 -30.67 -9.83 5.58
N GLU A 62 -29.58 -9.88 6.34
CA GLU A 62 -29.46 -10.72 7.53
C GLU A 62 -30.22 -10.17 8.74
N THR A 63 -30.25 -8.85 8.91
CA THR A 63 -30.77 -8.21 10.13
C THR A 63 -32.13 -7.56 9.96
N ASN A 64 -32.53 -7.18 8.74
CA ASN A 64 -33.82 -6.54 8.50
C ASN A 64 -34.87 -7.57 8.04
N PRO A 65 -35.91 -7.87 8.86
CA PRO A 65 -36.92 -8.87 8.51
C PRO A 65 -37.66 -8.58 7.20
N THR A 66 -37.79 -7.31 6.82
CA THR A 66 -38.49 -6.91 5.58
C THR A 66 -37.64 -7.09 4.32
N LEU A 67 -36.32 -7.24 4.49
CA LEU A 67 -35.36 -7.38 3.39
C LEU A 67 -34.77 -8.80 3.30
N HIS A 68 -35.02 -9.64 4.30
CA HIS A 68 -34.48 -11.01 4.40
C HIS A 68 -34.72 -11.86 3.14
N ASP A 69 -35.96 -11.86 2.65
CA ASP A 69 -36.35 -12.69 1.51
C ASP A 69 -36.10 -12.02 0.15
N LYS A 70 -35.65 -10.76 0.13
CA LYS A 70 -35.31 -10.05 -1.11
C LYS A 70 -33.92 -10.45 -1.58
N ALA A 71 -33.74 -10.64 -2.88
CA ALA A 71 -32.39 -10.72 -3.42
C ALA A 71 -31.66 -9.38 -3.25
N LEU A 72 -30.34 -9.39 -3.09
CA LEU A 72 -29.56 -8.15 -2.91
C LEU A 72 -29.83 -7.13 -4.03
N SER A 73 -30.01 -7.60 -5.27
CA SER A 73 -30.31 -6.78 -6.44
C SER A 73 -31.68 -6.10 -6.42
N GLU A 74 -32.60 -6.56 -5.57
CA GLU A 74 -34.00 -6.10 -5.47
C GLU A 74 -34.20 -5.06 -4.37
N ILE A 75 -33.20 -4.82 -3.52
CA ILE A 75 -33.26 -3.79 -2.48
C ILE A 75 -33.39 -2.41 -3.16
N SER A 76 -34.51 -1.75 -2.95
CA SER A 76 -34.89 -0.51 -3.66
C SER A 76 -34.38 0.74 -2.95
N ILE A 77 -34.41 1.89 -3.64
CA ILE A 77 -34.13 3.20 -3.02
C ILE A 77 -35.12 3.49 -1.89
N LYS A 78 -36.38 3.04 -2.01
CA LYS A 78 -37.39 3.19 -0.95
C LYS A 78 -36.99 2.44 0.31
N ASP A 79 -36.47 1.21 0.17
CA ASP A 79 -35.96 0.44 1.31
C ASP A 79 -34.83 1.21 2.02
N LEU A 80 -33.89 1.77 1.26
CA LEU A 80 -32.80 2.60 1.83
C LEU A 80 -33.30 3.89 2.49
N SER A 81 -34.38 4.49 1.98
CA SER A 81 -34.95 5.72 2.54
C SER A 81 -35.60 5.53 3.91
N MET A 82 -35.94 4.29 4.28
CA MET A 82 -36.54 3.95 5.58
C MET A 82 -35.49 3.76 6.68
N LEU A 83 -34.21 3.62 6.31
CA LEU A 83 -33.12 3.42 7.26
C LEU A 83 -32.82 4.70 8.04
N LYS A 84 -32.66 4.53 9.35
CA LYS A 84 -32.39 5.55 10.36
C LYS A 84 -30.94 5.46 10.83
N PRO A 85 -30.42 6.49 11.53
CA PRO A 85 -29.07 6.46 12.09
C PRO A 85 -28.75 5.19 12.89
N VAL A 86 -29.71 4.67 13.66
CA VAL A 86 -29.56 3.45 14.47
C VAL A 86 -29.25 2.19 13.63
N ASP A 87 -29.79 2.07 12.42
CA ASP A 87 -29.50 0.92 11.53
C ASP A 87 -28.02 0.94 11.06
N PHE A 88 -27.43 2.13 10.94
CA PHE A 88 -26.03 2.30 10.60
C PHE A 88 -25.09 2.13 11.80
N GLU A 89 -25.57 2.43 13.01
CA GLU A 89 -24.88 2.09 14.27
C GLU A 89 -24.86 0.56 14.47
N GLU A 90 -25.97 -0.12 14.19
CA GLU A 90 -26.05 -1.58 14.18
C GLU A 90 -25.11 -2.17 13.12
N PHE A 91 -25.03 -1.57 11.92
CA PHE A 91 -24.05 -1.97 10.92
C PHE A 91 -22.61 -1.79 11.41
N GLU A 92 -22.30 -0.68 12.09
CA GLU A 92 -20.98 -0.48 12.68
C GLU A 92 -20.63 -1.57 13.71
N GLU A 93 -21.60 -1.99 14.51
CA GLU A 93 -21.46 -3.10 15.45
C GLU A 93 -21.26 -4.44 14.73
N TYR A 94 -22.09 -4.74 13.72
CA TYR A 94 -21.98 -5.93 12.87
C TYR A 94 -20.58 -6.06 12.26
N LEU A 95 -19.97 -4.95 11.84
CA LEU A 95 -18.61 -4.96 11.28
C LEU A 95 -17.52 -5.38 12.28
N LYS A 96 -17.78 -5.41 13.59
CA LYS A 96 -16.83 -5.92 14.59
C LYS A 96 -16.61 -7.43 14.41
N ALA A 97 -17.67 -8.18 14.14
CA ALA A 97 -17.63 -9.61 13.85
C ALA A 97 -18.86 -10.03 13.04
N TYR A 98 -18.64 -10.60 11.85
CA TYR A 98 -19.73 -11.11 11.00
C TYR A 98 -19.31 -12.37 10.25
N LYS A 99 -20.29 -13.10 9.72
CA LYS A 99 -20.05 -14.30 8.93
C LYS A 99 -20.06 -14.00 7.44
N THR A 100 -19.15 -14.61 6.70
CA THR A 100 -19.17 -14.61 5.24
C THR A 100 -20.07 -15.74 4.71
N PRO A 101 -20.41 -15.76 3.40
CA PRO A 101 -21.26 -16.81 2.82
C PRO A 101 -20.68 -18.22 2.96
N ASP A 102 -19.36 -18.34 3.05
CA ASP A 102 -18.63 -19.58 3.36
C ASP A 102 -18.51 -19.87 4.86
N ASN A 103 -19.35 -19.22 5.68
CA ASN A 103 -19.49 -19.38 7.13
C ASN A 103 -18.18 -19.13 7.91
N ARG A 104 -17.28 -18.29 7.38
CA ARG A 104 -16.06 -17.85 8.08
C ARG A 104 -16.36 -16.60 8.88
N THR A 105 -15.81 -16.54 10.10
CA THR A 105 -15.90 -15.35 10.94
C THR A 105 -14.87 -14.32 10.49
N GLU A 106 -15.34 -13.15 10.06
CA GLU A 106 -14.53 -12.00 9.71
C GLU A 106 -14.59 -10.95 10.81
N THR A 107 -13.46 -10.28 11.06
CA THR A 107 -13.38 -9.17 12.02
C THR A 107 -12.70 -7.97 11.39
N ASN A 108 -13.13 -6.76 11.75
CA ASN A 108 -12.49 -5.54 11.26
C ASN A 108 -11.76 -4.80 12.37
N SER A 109 -10.56 -4.30 12.04
CA SER A 109 -9.94 -3.25 12.86
C SER A 109 -10.77 -1.96 12.81
N ARG A 110 -10.59 -1.06 13.79
CA ARG A 110 -11.24 0.27 13.80
C ARG A 110 -11.04 1.04 12.50
N THR A 111 -9.86 0.93 11.89
CA THR A 111 -9.56 1.53 10.58
C THR A 111 -10.36 0.88 9.46
N GLY A 112 -10.54 -0.45 9.50
CA GLY A 112 -11.40 -1.18 8.57
C GLY A 112 -12.86 -0.76 8.66
N ILE A 113 -13.40 -0.64 9.88
CA ILE A 113 -14.76 -0.16 10.16
C ILE A 113 -14.92 1.28 9.64
N ALA A 114 -14.02 2.20 10.02
CA ALA A 114 -14.07 3.59 9.58
C ALA A 114 -14.02 3.73 8.05
N ARG A 115 -13.23 2.89 7.36
CA ARG A 115 -13.19 2.88 5.89
C ARG A 115 -14.52 2.41 5.28
N LYS A 116 -15.15 1.37 5.83
CA LYS A 116 -16.45 0.85 5.37
C LYS A 116 -17.55 1.88 5.58
N MET A 117 -17.60 2.51 6.76
CA MET A 117 -18.54 3.60 7.04
C MET A 117 -18.31 4.82 6.14
N SER A 118 -17.05 5.14 5.82
CA SER A 118 -16.73 6.21 4.86
C SER A 118 -17.18 5.87 3.44
N CYS A 119 -17.07 4.61 3.01
CA CYS A 119 -17.60 4.14 1.74
C CYS A 119 -19.12 4.33 1.69
N LEU A 120 -19.81 3.89 2.74
CA LEU A 120 -21.26 3.98 2.86
C LEU A 120 -21.76 5.43 2.87
N ARG A 121 -21.08 6.32 3.62
CA ARG A 121 -21.35 7.76 3.61
C ARG A 121 -21.20 8.35 2.21
N SER A 122 -20.13 8.03 1.49
CA SER A 122 -19.91 8.47 0.11
C SER A 122 -20.98 7.94 -0.86
N PHE A 123 -21.50 6.74 -0.61
CA PHE A 123 -22.59 6.18 -1.40
C PHE A 123 -23.92 6.90 -1.16
N TYR A 124 -24.31 7.13 0.10
CA TYR A 124 -25.51 7.91 0.42
C TYR A 124 -25.40 9.37 -0.02
N ASP A 125 -24.22 9.98 0.08
CA ASP A 125 -23.97 11.32 -0.47
C ASP A 125 -24.22 11.36 -1.98
N TYR A 126 -23.85 10.31 -2.71
CA TYR A 126 -24.16 10.19 -4.14
C TYR A 126 -25.66 10.08 -4.39
N LEU A 127 -26.39 9.27 -3.63
CA LEU A 127 -27.83 9.12 -3.77
C LEU A 127 -28.56 10.45 -3.51
N CYS A 128 -28.13 11.20 -2.49
CA CYS A 128 -28.66 12.54 -2.21
C CYS A 128 -28.33 13.53 -3.34
N LYS A 129 -27.10 13.51 -3.85
CA LYS A 129 -26.69 14.37 -4.98
C LYS A 129 -27.49 14.09 -6.26
N ARG A 130 -28.03 12.87 -6.41
CA ARG A 130 -28.90 12.46 -7.51
C ARG A 130 -30.39 12.62 -7.19
N GLU A 131 -30.73 13.25 -6.07
CA GLU A 131 -32.11 13.48 -5.61
C GLU A 131 -32.92 12.17 -5.40
N LEU A 132 -32.23 11.03 -5.27
CA LEU A 132 -32.84 9.74 -4.97
C LEU A 132 -33.18 9.61 -3.48
N LEU A 133 -32.45 10.32 -2.63
CA LEU A 133 -32.71 10.45 -1.19
C LEU A 133 -32.68 11.93 -0.80
N THR A 134 -33.45 12.30 0.22
CA THR A 134 -33.53 13.68 0.72
C THR A 134 -32.43 14.03 1.71
N SER A 135 -31.88 13.04 2.42
CA SER A 135 -30.84 13.24 3.42
C SER A 135 -29.93 12.02 3.57
N ASN A 136 -28.74 12.24 4.12
CA ASN A 136 -27.77 11.18 4.39
C ASN A 136 -27.70 10.88 5.90
N PRO A 137 -28.43 9.85 6.39
CA PRO A 137 -28.42 9.47 7.81
C PRO A 137 -27.04 8.99 8.31
N VAL A 138 -26.16 8.50 7.42
CA VAL A 138 -24.79 8.04 7.77
C VAL A 138 -23.88 9.19 8.22
N ARG A 139 -24.26 10.45 7.95
CA ARG A 139 -23.55 11.63 8.47
C ARG A 139 -23.82 11.88 9.95
N LEU A 140 -24.92 11.34 10.49
CA LEU A 140 -25.31 11.48 11.89
C LEU A 140 -24.64 10.44 12.79
N VAL A 141 -24.02 9.41 12.19
CA VAL A 141 -23.28 8.37 12.92
C VAL A 141 -21.83 8.80 13.15
N ASP A 142 -21.40 8.67 14.39
CA ASP A 142 -20.03 8.93 14.82
C ASP A 142 -19.06 7.94 14.18
N MET A 143 -17.96 8.44 13.62
CA MET A 143 -16.95 7.57 13.03
C MET A 143 -16.02 7.00 14.11
N PRO A 144 -15.55 5.75 13.97
CA PRO A 144 -14.57 5.18 14.88
C PRO A 144 -13.33 6.07 15.02
N LYS A 145 -13.02 6.48 16.26
CA LYS A 145 -11.79 7.24 16.54
C LYS A 145 -10.56 6.35 16.28
N ILE A 146 -9.80 6.70 15.25
CA ILE A 146 -8.55 6.03 14.90
C ILE A 146 -7.44 6.62 15.77
N LYS A 147 -6.89 5.80 16.66
CA LYS A 147 -5.68 6.19 17.41
C LYS A 147 -4.49 6.24 16.47
N GLU A 148 -3.72 7.33 16.51
CA GLU A 148 -2.44 7.39 15.81
C GLU A 148 -1.50 6.35 16.41
N LYS A 149 -0.89 5.54 15.55
CA LYS A 149 0.13 4.56 15.95
C LYS A 149 1.50 5.19 15.77
N ALA A 150 2.41 4.90 16.70
CA ALA A 150 3.81 5.24 16.51
C ALA A 150 4.32 4.59 15.22
N ILE A 151 5.15 5.33 14.49
CA ILE A 151 5.77 4.83 13.27
C ILE A 151 6.85 3.84 13.66
N ILE A 152 6.74 2.64 13.08
CA ILE A 152 7.67 1.55 13.28
C ILE A 152 8.61 1.56 12.09
N GLN A 153 9.90 1.66 12.38
CA GLN A 153 10.99 1.70 11.41
C GLN A 153 12.19 0.93 11.95
N LEU A 154 13.12 0.61 11.06
CA LEU A 154 14.42 0.08 11.43
C LEU A 154 15.35 1.22 11.83
N ASP A 155 16.21 0.96 12.81
CA ASP A 155 17.33 1.84 13.17
C ASP A 155 18.55 1.52 12.28
N THR A 156 19.56 2.40 12.26
CA THR A 156 20.71 2.28 11.35
C THR A 156 21.43 0.93 11.50
N ASP A 157 21.64 0.48 12.73
CA ASP A 157 22.29 -0.80 13.03
C ASP A 157 21.42 -1.99 12.59
N GLU A 158 20.09 -1.89 12.72
CA GLU A 158 19.18 -2.94 12.26
C GLU A 158 19.13 -3.01 10.73
N VAL A 159 19.36 -1.89 10.02
CA VAL A 159 19.47 -1.87 8.56
C VAL A 159 20.74 -2.58 8.09
N ALA A 160 21.89 -2.27 8.69
CA ALA A 160 23.14 -2.96 8.39
C ALA A 160 23.01 -4.46 8.68
N ALA A 161 22.53 -4.81 9.88
CA ALA A 161 22.30 -6.19 10.28
C ALA A 161 21.33 -6.93 9.33
N LEU A 162 20.30 -6.25 8.81
CA LEU A 162 19.38 -6.85 7.84
C LEU A 162 20.09 -7.23 6.54
N LEU A 163 20.91 -6.33 5.98
CA LEU A 163 21.64 -6.59 4.73
C LEU A 163 22.66 -7.70 4.93
N ASP A 164 23.45 -7.63 6.00
CA ASP A 164 24.42 -8.66 6.38
C ASP A 164 23.75 -10.03 6.60
N TYR A 165 22.59 -10.04 7.26
CA TYR A 165 21.83 -11.26 7.49
C TYR A 165 21.33 -11.88 6.19
N ILE A 166 20.83 -11.08 5.24
CA ILE A 166 20.38 -11.60 3.95
C ILE A 166 21.54 -12.24 3.19
N GLU A 167 22.72 -11.60 3.17
CA GLU A 167 23.92 -12.11 2.51
C GLU A 167 24.43 -13.42 3.12
N ASN A 168 24.36 -13.54 4.44
CA ASN A 168 24.87 -14.67 5.19
C ASN A 168 23.81 -15.73 5.53
N TYR A 169 22.54 -15.51 5.16
CA TYR A 169 21.42 -16.40 5.48
C TYR A 169 21.65 -17.86 5.05
N GLY A 170 22.47 -18.07 4.02
CA GLY A 170 22.81 -19.40 3.51
C GLY A 170 23.70 -20.23 4.42
N ASN A 171 24.45 -19.62 5.33
CA ASN A 171 25.46 -20.32 6.15
C ASN A 171 24.83 -21.38 7.06
N ASP A 172 23.61 -21.13 7.52
CA ASP A 172 22.86 -22.04 8.40
C ASP A 172 21.88 -22.97 7.64
N LEU A 173 21.91 -22.96 6.30
CA LEU A 173 20.99 -23.74 5.47
C LEU A 173 21.65 -24.96 4.85
N THR A 174 20.87 -26.04 4.73
CA THR A 174 21.26 -27.26 4.02
C THR A 174 20.18 -27.69 3.02
N GLY A 175 20.58 -28.54 2.07
CA GLY A 175 19.68 -29.19 1.10
C GLY A 175 18.84 -28.22 0.26
N VAL A 176 17.54 -28.50 0.17
CA VAL A 176 16.59 -27.76 -0.68
C VAL A 176 16.48 -26.28 -0.28
N LYS A 177 16.61 -25.95 1.01
CA LYS A 177 16.54 -24.55 1.48
C LYS A 177 17.73 -23.75 0.99
N LEU A 178 18.94 -24.31 1.08
CA LEU A 178 20.17 -23.69 0.58
C LEU A 178 20.10 -23.47 -0.93
N TYR A 179 19.63 -24.48 -1.68
CA TYR A 179 19.43 -24.38 -3.13
C TYR A 179 18.51 -23.22 -3.50
N HIS A 180 17.36 -23.08 -2.83
CA HIS A 180 16.43 -21.98 -3.10
C HIS A 180 17.00 -20.62 -2.70
N TYR A 181 17.73 -20.54 -1.58
CA TYR A 181 18.41 -19.32 -1.17
C TYR A 181 19.44 -18.88 -2.20
N GLN A 182 20.34 -19.76 -2.64
CA GLN A 182 21.36 -19.44 -3.64
C GLN A 182 20.76 -18.93 -4.95
N LYS A 183 19.60 -19.47 -5.33
CA LYS A 183 18.83 -19.03 -6.52
C LYS A 183 18.07 -17.72 -6.35
N GLN A 184 18.02 -17.13 -5.16
CA GLN A 184 17.19 -15.97 -4.84
C GLN A 184 17.94 -14.86 -4.10
N LYS A 185 19.14 -15.11 -3.57
CA LYS A 185 19.86 -14.19 -2.69
C LYS A 185 20.07 -12.82 -3.30
N TYR A 186 20.57 -12.73 -4.54
CA TYR A 186 20.86 -11.44 -5.17
C TYR A 186 19.59 -10.66 -5.47
N ARG A 187 18.51 -11.36 -5.86
CA ARG A 187 17.18 -10.74 -5.98
C ARG A 187 16.73 -10.14 -4.66
N ASP A 188 16.81 -10.90 -3.58
CA ASP A 188 16.27 -10.47 -2.29
C ASP A 188 17.09 -9.30 -1.72
N ILE A 189 18.41 -9.33 -1.85
CA ILE A 189 19.31 -8.20 -1.53
C ILE A 189 18.92 -6.98 -2.37
N ALA A 190 18.87 -7.11 -3.70
CA ALA A 190 18.53 -6.00 -4.59
C ALA A 190 17.17 -5.37 -4.28
N ILE A 191 16.15 -6.17 -3.94
CA ILE A 191 14.82 -5.66 -3.56
C ILE A 191 14.91 -4.86 -2.25
N VAL A 192 15.57 -5.41 -1.22
CA VAL A 192 15.68 -4.76 0.10
C VAL A 192 16.52 -3.49 0.01
N THR A 193 17.68 -3.55 -0.64
CA THR A 193 18.57 -2.39 -0.87
C THR A 193 17.85 -1.31 -1.67
N LEU A 194 17.10 -1.67 -2.74
CA LEU A 194 16.33 -0.69 -3.49
C LEU A 194 15.26 0.00 -2.63
N LEU A 195 14.50 -0.76 -1.83
CA LEU A 195 13.47 -0.20 -0.94
C LEU A 195 14.08 0.74 0.10
N LEU A 196 15.24 0.39 0.65
CA LEU A 196 15.93 1.17 1.68
C LEU A 196 16.73 2.35 1.11
N GLY A 197 17.20 2.28 -0.13
CA GLY A 197 18.02 3.33 -0.76
C GLY A 197 17.22 4.37 -1.55
N THR A 198 15.95 4.09 -1.86
CA THR A 198 15.11 4.99 -2.70
C THR A 198 13.74 5.28 -2.12
N GLY A 199 13.28 4.46 -1.16
CA GLY A 199 11.94 4.57 -0.61
C GLY A 199 10.81 4.31 -1.61
N VAL A 200 11.04 3.65 -2.75
CA VAL A 200 9.95 3.30 -3.69
C VAL A 200 8.85 2.48 -3.01
N ARG A 201 7.60 2.62 -3.46
CA ARG A 201 6.49 1.79 -2.94
C ARG A 201 6.64 0.36 -3.48
N VAL A 202 6.21 -0.63 -2.70
CA VAL A 202 6.24 -2.05 -3.14
C VAL A 202 5.50 -2.26 -4.47
N SER A 203 4.38 -1.58 -4.70
CA SER A 203 3.64 -1.66 -5.96
C SER A 203 4.39 -1.04 -7.15
N GLU A 204 5.23 -0.03 -6.89
CA GLU A 204 6.10 0.58 -7.90
C GLU A 204 7.24 -0.39 -8.23
N LEU A 205 7.89 -0.96 -7.20
CA LEU A 205 8.98 -1.94 -7.33
C LEU A 205 8.58 -3.19 -8.12
N VAL A 206 7.46 -3.84 -7.77
CA VAL A 206 7.03 -5.06 -8.48
C VAL A 206 6.63 -4.76 -9.94
N GLY A 207 6.30 -3.51 -10.24
CA GLY A 207 5.92 -3.07 -11.58
C GLY A 207 7.09 -2.74 -12.49
N LEU A 208 8.33 -2.72 -11.98
CA LEU A 208 9.52 -2.34 -12.75
C LEU A 208 9.85 -3.35 -13.85
N ASN A 209 10.25 -2.83 -15.00
CA ASN A 209 10.89 -3.56 -16.08
C ASN A 209 12.40 -3.36 -16.05
N ILE A 210 13.14 -4.24 -16.73
CA ILE A 210 14.58 -4.07 -16.92
C ILE A 210 14.88 -2.72 -17.60
N SER A 211 14.06 -2.33 -18.58
CA SER A 211 14.17 -1.07 -19.32
C SER A 211 13.75 0.19 -18.56
N ASP A 212 13.27 0.05 -17.31
CA ASP A 212 12.97 1.18 -16.44
C ASP A 212 14.20 1.64 -15.65
N VAL A 213 15.28 0.86 -15.64
CA VAL A 213 16.52 1.16 -14.91
C VAL A 213 17.54 1.81 -15.85
N ASP A 214 17.95 3.02 -15.53
CA ASP A 214 19.01 3.76 -16.21
C ASP A 214 20.25 3.84 -15.33
N PHE A 215 21.19 2.92 -15.55
CA PHE A 215 22.48 2.87 -14.85
C PHE A 215 23.45 4.00 -15.25
N LYS A 216 23.20 4.73 -16.34
CA LYS A 216 24.07 5.87 -16.70
C LYS A 216 23.78 7.08 -15.83
N ASN A 217 22.49 7.28 -15.52
CA ASN A 217 22.02 8.39 -14.69
C ASN A 217 21.63 7.96 -13.27
N ASN A 218 21.88 6.69 -12.92
CA ASN A 218 21.46 6.07 -11.66
C ASN A 218 20.00 6.40 -11.28
N GLY A 219 19.10 6.19 -12.23
CA GLY A 219 17.68 6.51 -12.10
C GLY A 219 16.77 5.33 -12.45
N ILE A 220 15.63 5.25 -11.79
CA ILE A 220 14.55 4.31 -12.14
C ILE A 220 13.30 5.10 -12.51
N ARG A 221 12.77 4.84 -13.70
CA ARG A 221 11.46 5.35 -14.11
C ARG A 221 10.36 4.56 -13.42
N ILE A 222 9.62 5.23 -12.54
CA ILE A 222 8.43 4.67 -11.89
C ILE A 222 7.18 5.40 -12.36
N ILE A 223 6.05 4.72 -12.30
CA ILE A 223 4.75 5.35 -12.51
C ILE A 223 4.02 5.38 -11.16
N ARG A 224 3.70 6.58 -10.67
CA ARG A 224 3.01 6.85 -9.41
C ARG A 224 1.49 6.64 -9.52
N LYS A 225 0.79 6.79 -8.39
CA LYS A 225 -0.68 6.78 -8.35
C LYS A 225 -1.23 7.88 -9.27
N GLY A 226 -2.21 7.54 -10.09
CA GLY A 226 -2.79 8.47 -11.08
C GLY A 226 -2.18 8.36 -12.48
N GLY A 227 -1.10 7.56 -12.65
CA GLY A 227 -0.48 7.35 -13.96
C GLY A 227 0.71 8.26 -14.24
N ASN A 228 1.07 9.16 -13.33
CA ASN A 228 2.19 10.09 -13.50
C ASN A 228 3.52 9.34 -13.45
N GLU A 229 4.38 9.60 -14.43
CA GLU A 229 5.77 9.10 -14.43
C GLU A 229 6.67 10.00 -13.56
N MET A 230 7.66 9.39 -12.93
CA MET A 230 8.67 10.05 -12.13
C MET A 230 9.97 9.26 -12.21
N ILE A 231 11.10 9.95 -12.24
CA ILE A 231 12.41 9.31 -12.09
C ILE A 231 12.80 9.37 -10.61
N VAL A 232 13.19 8.24 -10.05
CA VAL A 232 13.77 8.16 -8.70
C VAL A 232 15.24 7.79 -8.84
N TYR A 233 16.11 8.65 -8.32
CA TYR A 233 17.55 8.43 -8.34
C TYR A 233 17.98 7.51 -7.20
N PHE A 234 19.06 6.79 -7.41
CA PHE A 234 19.63 5.86 -6.45
C PHE A 234 21.15 6.01 -6.35
N GLY A 235 21.73 5.62 -5.21
CA GLY A 235 23.18 5.67 -4.96
C GLY A 235 23.92 4.41 -5.39
N GLU A 236 25.23 4.42 -5.21
CA GLU A 236 26.16 3.35 -5.62
C GLU A 236 25.81 1.97 -5.02
N GLU A 237 25.36 1.92 -3.76
CA GLU A 237 24.97 0.66 -3.12
C GLU A 237 23.78 -0.01 -3.83
N VAL A 238 22.78 0.78 -4.22
CA VAL A 238 21.62 0.29 -4.98
C VAL A 238 22.04 -0.10 -6.39
N GLU A 239 22.89 0.70 -7.02
CA GLU A 239 23.45 0.41 -8.34
C GLU A 239 24.14 -0.95 -8.36
N LYS A 240 25.05 -1.17 -7.41
CA LYS A 240 25.79 -2.42 -7.24
C LYS A 240 24.84 -3.59 -7.01
N ALA A 241 23.89 -3.47 -6.08
CA ALA A 241 22.95 -4.55 -5.78
C ALA A 241 22.08 -4.93 -7.00
N LEU A 242 21.64 -3.94 -7.78
CA LEU A 242 20.88 -4.18 -9.01
C LEU A 242 21.74 -4.83 -10.10
N LYS A 243 22.99 -4.39 -10.30
CA LYS A 243 23.92 -5.03 -11.25
C LYS A 243 24.24 -6.47 -10.85
N ASP A 244 24.59 -6.70 -9.59
CA ASP A 244 24.86 -8.03 -9.04
C ASP A 244 23.66 -8.96 -9.28
N TYR A 245 22.43 -8.48 -9.04
CA TYR A 245 21.23 -9.24 -9.36
C TYR A 245 21.07 -9.51 -10.86
N LEU A 246 21.25 -8.50 -11.70
CA LEU A 246 21.08 -8.62 -13.14
C LEU A 246 22.05 -9.66 -13.73
N GLU A 247 23.32 -9.52 -13.41
CA GLU A 247 24.42 -10.32 -13.95
C GLU A 247 24.47 -11.73 -13.38
N LEU A 248 24.39 -11.87 -12.05
CA LEU A 248 24.61 -13.15 -11.38
C LEU A 248 23.36 -14.02 -11.31
N GLN A 249 22.17 -13.47 -11.59
CA GLN A 249 20.92 -14.20 -11.40
C GLN A 249 19.86 -13.93 -12.48
N ARG A 250 19.44 -12.68 -12.67
CA ARG A 250 18.27 -12.34 -13.51
C ARG A 250 18.45 -12.73 -14.97
N ASN A 251 19.64 -12.49 -15.54
CA ASN A 251 19.94 -12.76 -16.94
C ASN A 251 20.06 -14.27 -17.24
N GLY A 252 20.38 -15.08 -16.23
CA GLY A 252 20.45 -16.54 -16.34
C GLY A 252 19.10 -17.26 -16.21
N ILE A 253 18.00 -16.54 -15.94
CA ILE A 253 16.66 -17.13 -15.78
C ILE A 253 15.86 -16.92 -17.07
N THR A 254 15.42 -18.01 -17.71
CA THR A 254 14.38 -17.98 -18.75
C THR A 254 13.02 -17.68 -18.13
N PRO A 255 12.42 -16.50 -18.32
CA PRO A 255 11.15 -16.15 -17.70
C PRO A 255 9.99 -16.95 -18.30
N LEU A 256 8.88 -17.09 -17.58
CA LEU A 256 7.64 -17.59 -18.18
C LEU A 256 7.08 -16.54 -19.16
N SER A 257 6.38 -17.04 -20.18
CA SER A 257 5.76 -16.19 -21.20
C SER A 257 4.90 -15.08 -20.58
N GLY A 258 5.11 -13.84 -21.03
CA GLY A 258 4.41 -12.64 -20.53
C GLY A 258 5.08 -11.98 -19.31
N HIS A 259 6.25 -12.45 -18.87
CA HIS A 259 7.02 -11.91 -17.75
C HIS A 259 8.46 -11.56 -18.11
N GLU A 260 8.81 -11.55 -19.39
CA GLU A 260 10.17 -11.42 -19.92
C GLU A 260 10.82 -10.09 -19.52
N ASP A 261 10.05 -9.01 -19.54
CA ASP A 261 10.53 -7.66 -19.25
C ASP A 261 10.66 -7.36 -17.75
N ALA A 262 10.08 -8.20 -16.87
CA ALA A 262 10.01 -7.91 -15.45
C ALA A 262 11.41 -7.83 -14.83
N LEU A 263 11.70 -6.75 -14.09
CA LEU A 263 12.98 -6.61 -13.41
C LEU A 263 13.14 -7.74 -12.37
N PHE A 264 12.17 -7.89 -11.47
CA PHE A 264 12.20 -8.90 -10.41
C PHE A 264 11.30 -10.10 -10.70
N LEU A 265 11.89 -11.30 -10.68
CA LEU A 265 11.19 -12.57 -10.88
C LEU A 265 11.05 -13.38 -9.58
N SER A 266 9.92 -14.05 -9.42
CA SER A 266 9.69 -15.05 -8.37
C SER A 266 10.43 -16.36 -8.67
N GLY A 267 10.46 -17.28 -7.70
CA GLY A 267 10.99 -18.64 -7.93
C GLY A 267 10.23 -19.43 -9.01
N GLN A 268 9.01 -19.01 -9.35
CA GLN A 268 8.19 -19.57 -10.44
C GLN A 268 8.49 -18.91 -11.80
N LYS A 269 9.53 -18.06 -11.89
CA LYS A 269 9.95 -17.38 -13.12
C LYS A 269 8.89 -16.41 -13.69
N LYS A 270 7.94 -15.98 -12.86
CA LYS A 270 6.97 -14.91 -13.15
C LYS A 270 7.40 -13.61 -12.49
N ARG A 271 6.86 -12.47 -12.90
CA ARG A 271 6.98 -11.21 -12.15
C ARG A 271 6.63 -11.44 -10.68
N ILE A 272 7.48 -10.98 -9.77
CA ILE A 272 7.25 -11.14 -8.33
C ILE A 272 5.99 -10.37 -7.90
N SER A 273 5.18 -10.95 -7.01
CA SER A 273 3.98 -10.31 -6.50
C SER A 273 4.28 -9.44 -5.27
N VAL A 274 3.39 -8.50 -4.97
CA VAL A 274 3.46 -7.69 -3.73
C VAL A 274 3.50 -8.58 -2.49
N ASP A 275 2.62 -9.59 -2.44
CA ASP A 275 2.56 -10.55 -1.33
C ASP A 275 3.87 -11.34 -1.16
N ALA A 276 4.52 -11.74 -2.25
CA ALA A 276 5.80 -12.42 -2.19
C ALA A 276 6.91 -11.50 -1.63
N VAL A 277 6.94 -10.23 -2.03
CA VAL A 277 7.88 -9.24 -1.45
C VAL A 277 7.58 -9.00 0.03
N GLU A 278 6.30 -8.87 0.42
CA GLU A 278 5.91 -8.68 1.82
C GLU A 278 6.34 -9.87 2.70
N LYS A 279 6.12 -11.11 2.23
CA LYS A 279 6.56 -12.33 2.92
C LYS A 279 8.07 -12.41 3.03
N MET A 280 8.79 -12.08 1.95
CA MET A 280 10.25 -12.06 1.91
C MET A 280 10.81 -11.04 2.92
N VAL A 281 10.31 -9.80 2.90
CA VAL A 281 10.74 -8.75 3.85
C VAL A 281 10.44 -9.17 5.28
N LYS A 282 9.25 -9.71 5.55
CA LYS A 282 8.87 -10.19 6.89
C LYS A 282 9.81 -11.30 7.38
N LYS A 283 10.14 -12.28 6.52
CA LYS A 283 11.05 -13.39 6.83
C LYS A 283 12.42 -12.88 7.29
N TYR A 284 13.06 -12.00 6.53
CA TYR A 284 14.41 -11.52 6.86
C TYR A 284 14.40 -10.55 8.04
N CYS A 285 13.45 -9.62 8.08
CA CYS A 285 13.38 -8.64 9.18
C CYS A 285 13.10 -9.29 10.54
N SER A 286 12.35 -10.41 10.59
CA SER A 286 12.07 -11.11 11.85
C SER A 286 13.30 -11.74 12.50
N ALA A 287 14.41 -11.91 11.76
CA ALA A 287 15.64 -12.47 12.31
C ALA A 287 16.53 -11.41 12.97
N VAL A 288 16.41 -10.14 12.57
CA VAL A 288 17.29 -9.05 13.02
C VAL A 288 16.58 -8.04 13.91
N SER A 289 15.24 -8.08 13.97
CA SER A 289 14.45 -7.14 14.74
C SER A 289 13.17 -7.78 15.30
N VAL A 290 12.81 -7.40 16.53
CA VAL A 290 11.53 -7.76 17.17
C VAL A 290 10.34 -7.00 16.58
N LYS A 291 10.61 -5.90 15.86
CA LYS A 291 9.59 -5.07 15.20
C LYS A 291 9.05 -5.82 13.97
N THR A 292 7.73 -5.86 13.80
CA THR A 292 7.15 -6.37 12.55
C THR A 292 7.40 -5.38 11.42
N ILE A 293 8.32 -5.68 10.51
CA ILE A 293 8.64 -4.80 9.36
C ILE A 293 7.89 -5.27 8.11
N THR A 294 7.45 -4.30 7.32
CA THR A 294 6.82 -4.49 6.01
C THR A 294 7.50 -3.55 5.00
N PRO A 295 7.33 -3.73 3.67
CA PRO A 295 7.93 -2.84 2.68
C PRO A 295 7.61 -1.36 2.90
N HIS A 296 6.40 -1.05 3.37
CA HIS A 296 6.01 0.32 3.69
C HIS A 296 6.77 0.90 4.88
N LYS A 297 7.16 0.05 5.84
CA LYS A 297 8.00 0.45 6.97
C LYS A 297 9.46 0.66 6.56
N LEU A 298 9.99 -0.13 5.62
CA LEU A 298 11.32 0.13 5.01
C LEU A 298 11.36 1.49 4.31
N ARG A 299 10.29 1.85 3.59
CA ARG A 299 10.15 3.20 3.01
C ARG A 299 10.12 4.29 4.09
N SER A 300 9.50 4.02 5.24
CA SER A 300 9.51 4.95 6.37
C SER A 300 10.91 5.09 6.96
N THR A 301 11.65 3.97 7.09
CA THR A 301 13.07 3.95 7.48
C THR A 301 13.91 4.85 6.57
N TYR A 302 13.81 4.68 5.24
CA TYR A 302 14.52 5.52 4.28
C TYR A 302 14.22 6.99 4.47
N GLY A 303 12.94 7.37 4.54
CA GLY A 303 12.58 8.77 4.68
C GLY A 303 13.02 9.39 6.02
N THR A 304 13.06 8.62 7.11
CA THR A 304 13.64 9.08 8.38
C THR A 304 15.14 9.30 8.24
N ALA A 305 15.87 8.36 7.64
CA ALA A 305 17.30 8.48 7.41
C ALA A 305 17.60 9.70 6.54
N LEU A 306 16.91 9.84 5.41
CA LEU A 306 17.05 11.00 4.52
C LEU A 306 16.76 12.32 5.24
N TYR A 307 15.70 12.39 6.05
CA TYR A 307 15.39 13.60 6.81
C TYR A 307 16.44 13.90 7.89
N ARG A 308 17.01 12.88 8.51
CA ARG A 308 18.08 13.01 9.51
C ARG A 308 19.32 13.63 8.88
N GLU A 309 19.74 13.13 7.72
CA GLU A 309 20.92 13.61 7.00
C GLU A 309 20.73 15.00 6.38
N THR A 310 19.62 15.22 5.67
CA THR A 310 19.44 16.44 4.86
C THR A 310 18.87 17.62 5.62
N GLY A 311 18.03 17.34 6.61
CA GLY A 311 17.26 18.37 7.29
C GLY A 311 16.12 19.02 6.53
N ASP A 312 15.91 18.60 5.28
CA ASP A 312 14.90 19.19 4.41
C ASP A 312 13.67 18.28 4.31
N ILE A 313 12.59 18.71 4.96
CA ILE A 313 11.31 17.98 4.93
C ILE A 313 10.63 18.03 3.57
N TYR A 314 10.89 19.07 2.77
CA TYR A 314 10.32 19.25 1.43
C TYR A 314 11.03 18.32 0.45
N LEU A 315 12.36 18.24 0.51
CA LEU A 315 13.13 17.24 -0.24
C LEU A 315 12.65 15.83 0.06
N VAL A 316 12.47 15.48 1.34
CA VAL A 316 11.98 14.16 1.73
C VAL A 316 10.56 13.90 1.19
N ALA A 317 9.68 14.92 1.23
CA ALA A 317 8.33 14.80 0.68
C ALA A 317 8.33 14.58 -0.83
N ASP A 318 9.20 15.28 -1.56
CA ASP A 318 9.34 15.18 -3.02
C ASP A 318 9.89 13.81 -3.45
N VAL A 319 11.01 13.38 -2.84
CA VAL A 319 11.62 12.07 -3.12
C VAL A 319 10.64 10.93 -2.82
N LEU A 320 9.93 11.01 -1.70
CA LEU A 320 8.90 10.03 -1.38
C LEU A 320 7.68 10.16 -2.31
N GLY A 321 7.42 11.32 -2.92
CA GLY A 321 6.24 11.57 -3.74
C GLY A 321 4.99 11.65 -2.88
N HIS A 322 5.03 12.49 -1.84
CA HIS A 322 3.89 12.86 -1.01
C HIS A 322 3.24 14.13 -1.56
N ALA A 323 1.95 14.06 -1.89
CA ALA A 323 1.20 15.21 -2.39
C ALA A 323 0.98 16.32 -1.33
N ASP A 324 1.05 15.95 -0.05
CA ASP A 324 0.93 16.88 1.08
C ASP A 324 2.08 16.64 2.08
N VAL A 325 2.88 17.69 2.31
CA VAL A 325 4.01 17.72 3.23
C VAL A 325 3.58 17.40 4.66
N ASN A 326 2.33 17.67 5.05
CA ASN A 326 1.81 17.29 6.37
C ASN A 326 1.88 15.78 6.60
N THR A 327 1.77 14.97 5.54
CA THR A 327 1.99 13.52 5.61
C THR A 327 3.41 13.25 6.13
N THR A 328 4.41 13.85 5.49
CA THR A 328 5.83 13.75 5.85
C THR A 328 6.11 14.29 7.26
N LYS A 329 5.51 15.44 7.62
CA LYS A 329 5.68 16.07 8.94
C LYS A 329 5.14 15.20 10.08
N LYS A 330 3.98 14.57 9.89
CA LYS A 330 3.44 13.57 10.84
C LYS A 330 4.41 12.40 11.00
N HIS A 331 5.10 12.03 9.92
CA HIS A 331 6.04 10.92 9.97
C HIS A 331 7.28 11.19 10.84
N TYR A 332 7.76 12.43 10.87
CA TYR A 332 9.04 12.79 11.49
C TYR A 332 8.91 13.78 12.65
N ALA A 333 7.73 13.85 13.28
CA ALA A 333 7.45 14.78 14.38
C ALA A 333 8.48 14.72 15.52
N LYS A 334 8.93 13.51 15.90
CA LYS A 334 9.96 13.31 16.94
C LYS A 334 11.31 13.92 16.57
N LEU A 335 11.80 13.71 15.35
CA LEU A 335 13.03 14.35 14.86
C LEU A 335 12.86 15.88 14.79
N SER A 336 11.66 16.37 14.51
CA SER A 336 11.39 17.81 14.52
C SER A 336 11.60 18.44 15.89
N ASP A 337 11.27 17.72 16.97
CA ASP A 337 11.47 18.21 18.34
C ASP A 337 12.94 18.18 18.76
N GLU A 338 13.70 17.15 18.37
CA GLU A 338 15.16 17.11 18.54
C GLU A 338 15.84 18.28 17.82
N ARG A 339 15.40 18.58 16.58
CA ARG A 339 15.89 19.74 15.84
C ARG A 339 15.48 21.08 16.43
N ARG A 340 14.26 21.20 16.95
CA ARG A 340 13.84 22.42 17.69
C ARG A 340 14.77 22.67 18.87
N ARG A 341 15.20 21.62 19.57
CA ARG A 341 16.19 21.74 20.64
C ARG A 341 17.56 22.17 20.10
N SER A 342 18.04 21.61 19.00
CA SER A 342 19.34 22.02 18.43
C SER A 342 19.32 23.44 17.85
N ALA A 343 18.19 23.89 17.31
CA ALA A 343 18.01 25.24 16.76
C ALA A 343 18.27 26.33 17.79
N SER A 344 18.03 26.07 19.08
CA SER A 344 18.36 27.00 20.17
C SER A 344 19.84 27.39 20.21
N LYS A 345 20.73 26.55 19.66
CA LYS A 345 22.19 26.77 19.61
C LYS A 345 22.68 27.29 18.25
N ALA A 346 21.80 27.39 17.26
CA ALA A 346 22.19 27.72 15.88
C ALA A 346 22.44 29.23 15.69
N VAL A 347 21.79 30.08 16.48
CA VAL A 347 21.97 31.54 16.44
C VAL A 347 22.88 31.95 17.59
N VAL A 348 24.10 32.36 17.26
CA VAL A 348 25.06 32.88 18.23
C VAL A 348 25.09 34.40 18.11
N LEU A 349 24.76 35.10 19.19
CA LEU A 349 24.61 36.57 19.19
C LEU A 349 25.94 37.33 19.29
N ARG A 350 27.03 36.67 19.67
CA ARG A 350 28.36 37.26 19.85
C ARG A 350 29.41 36.30 19.31
N GLU A 351 30.43 36.82 18.63
CA GLU A 351 31.56 36.01 18.19
C GLU A 351 32.21 35.31 19.38
N LYS A 352 32.62 34.05 19.18
CA LYS A 352 33.48 33.38 20.15
C LYS A 352 34.79 34.16 20.14
N LEU A 353 35.16 34.72 21.30
CA LEU A 353 36.52 35.23 21.49
C LEU A 353 37.47 34.07 21.20
N ASP A 354 38.25 34.17 20.14
CA ASP A 354 39.32 33.22 19.85
C ASP A 354 40.27 33.24 21.05
N THR A 355 40.20 32.20 21.87
CA THR A 355 41.21 31.95 22.89
C THR A 355 42.46 31.49 22.14
N GLN A 356 43.45 32.39 22.03
CA GLN A 356 44.79 32.10 21.53
C GLN A 356 45.50 31.02 22.35
#